data_AF-A0A098EAK2-F1
#
_entry.id   AF-A0A098EAK2-F1
#
_cell.length_a   1.000
_cell.length_b   1.000
_cell.length_c   1.000
_cell.angle_alpha   90.00
_cell.angle_beta   90.00
_cell.angle_gamma   90.00
#
_symmetry.space_group_name_H-M   'P 1'
#
loop_
_entity.id
_entity.type
_entity.pdbx_description
1 polymer ?
#
loop_
_entity_poly.entity_id
_entity_poly.type
_entity_poly.pdbx_seq_one_letter_code
_entity_poly.pdbx_strand_id
1 'polypeptide(L)' 'MDRRIELTKKQKEKLLLVLTNPKIPLHNNPAEIALRETVIKKKISYGTKSENGKTA' A
#
# COMPACT_ATOMS: atom_id res chain seq x y z
N MET A 1 12.60 12.84 3.59
CA MET A 1 11.16 13.14 3.31
C MET A 1 10.89 13.16 1.81
N ASP A 2 11.91 13.47 1.00
CA ASP A 2 11.79 13.87 -0.41
C ASP A 2 11.28 12.76 -1.33
N ARG A 3 11.70 11.51 -1.09
CA ARG A 3 11.22 10.34 -1.84
C ARG A 3 9.69 10.21 -1.83
N ARG A 4 9.03 10.51 -0.70
CA ARG A 4 7.57 10.40 -0.58
C ARG A 4 6.89 11.53 -1.34
N ILE A 5 7.43 12.75 -1.26
CA ILE A 5 6.94 13.91 -2.01
C ILE A 5 7.03 13.64 -3.52
N GLU A 6 8.16 13.08 -3.99
CA GLU A 6 8.36 12.75 -5.40
C GLU A 6 7.34 11.70 -5.89
N LEU A 7 7.11 10.64 -5.11
CA LEU A 7 6.12 9.61 -5.43
C LEU A 7 4.71 10.19 -5.52
N THR A 8 4.33 11.05 -4.57
CA THR A 8 3.02 11.72 -4.59
C THR A 8 2.86 12.60 -5.83
N LYS A 9 3.89 13.38 -6.19
CA LYS A 9 3.88 14.21 -7.41
C LYS A 9 3.71 13.35 -8.67
N LYS A 10 4.43 12.22 -8.77
CA LYS A 10 4.31 11.27 -9.88
C LYS A 10 2.92 10.62 -9.99
N GLN A 11 2.19 10.52 -8.88
CA GLN A 11 0.86 9.89 -8.83
C GLN A 11 -0.31 10.88 -8.83
N LYS A 12 -0.04 12.19 -9.03
CA LYS A 12 -1.03 13.28 -8.91
C LYS A 12 -2.33 13.01 -9.68
N GLU A 13 -2.25 12.57 -10.93
CA GLU A 13 -3.43 12.32 -11.77
C GLU A 13 -4.36 11.26 -11.16
N LYS A 14 -3.80 10.16 -10.66
CA LYS A 14 -4.56 9.08 -10.03
C LYS A 14 -5.16 9.52 -8.70
N LEU A 15 -4.40 10.28 -7.91
CA LEU A 15 -4.85 10.78 -6.60
C LEU A 15 -5.98 11.81 -6.72
N LEU A 16 -6.02 12.58 -7.81
CA LEU A 16 -7.03 13.61 -8.06
C LEU A 16 -8.20 13.14 -8.92
N LEU A 17 -8.27 11.84 -9.27
CA LEU A 17 -9.35 11.28 -10.08
C LEU A 17 -10.75 11.48 -9.45
N VAL A 18 -10.82 11.64 -8.13
CA VAL A 18 -12.07 11.95 -7.43
C VAL A 18 -12.72 13.26 -7.89
N LEU A 19 -11.93 14.21 -8.39
CA LEU A 19 -12.44 15.51 -8.88
C LEU A 19 -13.32 15.34 -10.13
N THR A 20 -13.04 14.33 -10.95
CA THR A 20 -13.85 14.02 -12.14
C THR A 20 -14.85 12.90 -11.90
N ASN A 21 -14.58 12.00 -10.93
CA ASN A 21 -15.48 10.91 -10.56
C ASN A 21 -15.73 10.89 -9.03
N PRO A 22 -16.73 11.62 -8.52
CA PRO A 22 -16.94 11.77 -7.07
C PRO A 22 -17.29 10.48 -6.34
N LYS A 23 -17.66 9.42 -7.08
CA LYS A 23 -18.05 8.12 -6.52
C LYS A 23 -16.87 7.31 -5.99
N ILE A 24 -15.64 7.64 -6.38
CA ILE A 24 -14.45 6.96 -5.86
C ILE A 24 -13.95 7.65 -4.59
N PRO A 25 -13.38 6.90 -3.63
CA PRO A 25 -12.80 7.50 -2.44
C PRO A 25 -11.51 8.25 -2.75
N LEU A 26 -11.30 9.39 -2.08
CA LEU A 26 -10.06 10.17 -2.16
C LEU A 26 -8.83 9.43 -1.57
N HIS A 27 -9.08 8.46 -0.68
CA HIS A 27 -8.04 7.68 -0.03
C HIS A 27 -8.18 6.18 -0.34
N ASN A 28 -7.07 5.47 -0.22
CA ASN A 28 -7.00 4.02 -0.42
C ASN A 28 -7.35 3.19 0.82
N ASN A 29 -7.71 3.82 1.95
CA ASN A 29 -7.94 3.13 3.24
C ASN A 29 -8.83 1.87 3.16
N PRO A 30 -9.97 1.85 2.43
CA PRO A 30 -10.81 0.65 2.35
C PRO A 30 -10.07 -0.54 1.73
N ALA A 31 -9.27 -0.29 0.68
CA ALA A 31 -8.47 -1.32 0.03
C ALA A 31 -7.35 -1.82 0.95
N GLU A 32 -6.70 -0.92 1.70
CA GLU A 32 -5.67 -1.29 2.69
C GLU A 32 -6.26 -2.14 3.82
N ILE A 33 -7.40 -1.73 4.37
CA ILE A 33 -8.10 -2.46 5.44
C ILE A 33 -8.47 -3.86 4.96
N ALA A 34 -9.03 -3.99 3.75
CA ALA A 34 -9.42 -5.28 3.17
C ALA A 34 -8.22 -6.24 3.03
N LEU A 35 -7.01 -5.71 2.77
CA LEU A 35 -5.80 -6.51 2.60
C LEU A 35 -5.03 -6.75 3.92
N ARG A 36 -5.26 -5.90 4.92
CA ARG A 36 -4.43 -5.81 6.14
C ARG A 36 -4.35 -7.13 6.89
N GLU A 37 -5.48 -7.79 7.11
CA GLU A 37 -5.54 -9.04 7.87
C GLU A 37 -4.70 -10.14 7.19
N THR A 38 -4.86 -10.30 5.86
CA THR A 38 -4.10 -11.28 5.06
C THR A 38 -2.60 -10.99 5.08
N VAL A 39 -2.20 -9.72 4.99
CA VAL A 39 -0.77 -9.34 5.04
C VAL A 39 -0.17 -9.56 6.42
N ILE A 40 -0.92 -9.25 7.49
CA ILE A 40 -0.51 -9.52 8.87
C ILE A 40 -0.35 -11.02 9.09
N LYS A 41 -1.35 -11.83 8.72
CA LYS A 41 -1.28 -13.29 8.79
C LYS A 41 -0.10 -13.82 7.98
N LYS A 42 0.15 -13.28 6.78
CA LYS A 42 1.32 -13.64 5.98
C LYS A 42 2.63 -13.36 6.72
N LYS A 43 2.75 -12.17 7.30
CA LYS A 43 3.95 -11.74 8.04
C LYS A 43 4.20 -12.59 9.29
N ILE A 44 3.14 -12.97 10.02
CA ILE A 44 3.25 -13.72 11.28
C ILE A 44 3.43 -15.22 11.01
N SER A 45 2.60 -15.81 10.15
CA SER A 45 2.53 -17.26 9.96
C SER A 45 3.49 -17.79 8.90
N TYR A 46 3.79 -17.01 7.86
CA TYR A 46 4.77 -17.40 6.86
C TYR A 46 6.11 -16.79 7.23
N GLY A 47 6.87 -17.52 8.05
CA GLY A 47 8.27 -17.24 8.33
C GLY A 47 9.09 -17.09 7.05
N THR A 48 10.31 -16.60 7.19
CA THR A 48 11.22 -16.29 6.08
C THR A 48 11.44 -17.52 5.18
N LYS A 49 10.88 -17.47 3.97
CA LYS A 49 11.04 -18.53 2.95
C LYS A 49 12.35 -18.42 2.17
N SER A 50 13.09 -17.32 2.32
CA SER A 50 14.41 -17.15 1.70
C SER A 50 15.50 -17.57 2.66
N GLU A 51 16.58 -18.18 2.13
CA GLU A 51 17.76 -18.55 2.91
C GLU A 51 18.34 -17.34 3.66
N ASN A 52 18.41 -16.17 3.02
CA ASN A 52 18.86 -14.92 3.65
C ASN A 52 17.99 -14.46 4.84
N GLY A 53 16.72 -14.89 4.90
CA GLY A 53 15.84 -14.55 6.01
C GLY A 53 15.84 -15.59 7.14
N LYS A 54 16.40 -16.79 6.92
CA LYS A 54 16.55 -17.82 7.96
C LYS A 54 17.80 -17.62 8.82
N THR A 55 18.83 -16.97 8.27
CA THR A 55 20.13 -16.73 8.92
C THR A 55 20.25 -15.35 9.57
N ALA A 56 19.20 -14.52 9.52
CA ALA A 56 19.15 -13.19 10.10
C ALA A 56 18.54 -13.17 11.51
#